data_AF-A0A2S7RWW9-F1
#
_entry.id   AF-A0A2S7RWW9-F1
#
_cell.length_a   1.000
_cell.length_b   1.000
_cell.length_c   1.000
_cell.angle_alpha   90.00
_cell.angle_beta   90.00
_cell.angle_gamma   90.00
#
_symmetry.space_group_name_H-M   'P 1'
#
loop_
_entity.id
_entity.type
_entity.pdbx_description
1 polymer ?
#
loop_
_entity_poly.entity_id
_entity_poly.type
_entity_poly.pdbx_seq_one_letter_code
_entity_poly.pdbx_strand_id
1 'polypeptide(L)'
;MTLQDFSKLNKHEIEFIERCAHLKHAAKQSNDMTVFEYIKELERNLEFLLCKLSSETFWELFPKILGIDAKLTLLENFLYSDLTTSINGTSLITLVEQDYKTINQENYDYTVNDTVPASFIFCVD
;
A
#
# COMPACT_ATOMS: atom_id res chain seq x y z
N MET A 1 4.87 -19.54 9.21
CA MET A 1 3.89 -19.01 8.24
C MET A 1 2.83 -20.08 8.07
N THR A 2 1.73 -19.98 8.81
CA THR A 2 0.61 -20.93 8.76
C THR A 2 -0.12 -20.76 7.44
N LEU A 3 -0.37 -21.87 6.73
CA LEU A 3 -1.30 -21.91 5.60
C LEU A 3 -2.66 -21.39 6.10
N GLN A 4 -3.05 -20.18 5.69
CA GLN A 4 -4.39 -19.66 5.93
C GLN A 4 -5.38 -20.55 5.17
N ASP A 5 -6.47 -20.92 5.84
CA ASP A 5 -7.57 -21.66 5.24
C ASP A 5 -8.35 -20.70 4.33
N PHE A 6 -8.01 -20.70 3.04
CA PHE A 6 -8.62 -19.85 2.02
C PHE A 6 -10.15 -20.02 1.93
N SER A 7 -10.73 -21.09 2.49
CA SER A 7 -12.18 -21.30 2.50
C SER A 7 -12.95 -20.33 3.41
N LYS A 8 -12.26 -19.61 4.30
CA LYS A 8 -12.85 -18.64 5.23
C LYS A 8 -12.66 -17.18 4.82
N LEU A 9 -11.85 -16.93 3.79
CA LEU A 9 -11.58 -15.58 3.34
C LEU A 9 -12.73 -15.07 2.48
N ASN A 10 -13.11 -13.82 2.70
CA ASN A 10 -14.07 -13.17 1.82
C ASN A 10 -13.37 -12.67 0.55
N LYS A 11 -14.17 -12.31 -0.47
CA LYS A 11 -13.68 -11.88 -1.77
C LYS A 11 -12.63 -10.75 -1.68
N HIS A 12 -12.84 -9.76 -0.82
CA HIS A 12 -11.96 -8.59 -0.73
C HIS A 12 -10.62 -8.91 -0.06
N GLU A 13 -10.63 -9.83 0.91
CA GLU A 13 -9.38 -10.34 1.50
C GLU A 13 -8.55 -11.08 0.46
N ILE A 14 -9.20 -11.90 -0.39
CA ILE A 14 -8.52 -12.61 -1.48
C ILE A 14 -7.93 -11.61 -2.48
N GLU A 15 -8.72 -10.63 -2.94
CA GLU A 15 -8.26 -9.59 -3.88
C GLU A 15 -7.03 -8.84 -3.35
N PHE A 16 -7.01 -8.52 -2.06
CA PHE A 16 -5.88 -7.84 -1.43
C PHE A 16 -4.63 -8.75 -1.34
N ILE A 17 -4.79 -10.02 -0.96
CA ILE A 17 -3.68 -10.98 -0.91
C ILE A 17 -3.09 -11.19 -2.30
N GLU A 18 -3.93 -11.32 -3.32
CA GLU A 18 -3.52 -11.44 -4.73
C GLU A 18 -2.76 -10.19 -5.19
N ARG A 19 -3.23 -8.99 -4.83
CA ARG A 19 -2.54 -7.72 -5.10
C ARG A 19 -1.12 -7.73 -4.54
N CYS A 20 -0.95 -8.06 -3.25
CA CYS A 20 0.36 -8.18 -2.62
C CYS A 20 1.24 -9.24 -3.29
N ALA A 21 0.65 -10.39 -3.68
CA ALA A 21 1.37 -11.45 -4.38
C ALA A 21 1.89 -11.00 -5.75
N HIS A 22 1.08 -10.25 -6.53
CA HIS A 22 1.48 -9.70 -7.81
C HIS A 22 2.64 -8.71 -7.66
N LEU A 23 2.56 -7.79 -6.70
CA LEU A 23 3.63 -6.82 -6.46
C LEU A 23 4.95 -7.49 -6.03
N LYS A 24 4.86 -8.47 -5.12
CA LYS A 24 6.02 -9.29 -4.74
C LYS A 24 6.63 -10.03 -5.93
N HIS A 25 5.79 -10.56 -6.81
CA HIS A 25 6.25 -11.22 -8.03
C HIS A 25 6.97 -10.24 -8.97
N ALA A 26 6.41 -9.05 -9.21
CA ALA A 26 7.03 -8.00 -10.02
C ALA A 26 8.40 -7.57 -9.47
N ALA A 27 8.49 -7.30 -8.15
CA ALA A 27 9.76 -6.98 -7.50
C ALA A 27 10.80 -8.09 -7.67
N LYS A 28 10.38 -9.36 -7.56
CA LYS A 28 11.25 -10.52 -7.77
C LYS A 28 11.71 -10.66 -9.23
N GLN A 29 10.85 -10.38 -10.21
CA GLN A 29 11.22 -10.37 -11.63
C GLN A 29 12.28 -9.31 -11.95
N SER A 30 12.19 -8.16 -11.29
CA SER A 30 13.19 -7.08 -11.38
C SER A 30 14.44 -7.33 -10.53
N ASN A 31 14.55 -8.48 -9.84
CA ASN A 31 15.61 -8.82 -8.90
C ASN A 31 15.79 -7.77 -7.78
N ASP A 32 14.70 -7.09 -7.39
CA ASP A 32 14.69 -6.07 -6.34
C ASP A 32 14.16 -6.66 -5.02
N MET A 33 15.08 -7.27 -4.27
CA MET A 33 14.74 -7.89 -2.98
C MET A 33 14.39 -6.86 -1.91
N THR A 34 14.86 -5.61 -2.04
CA THR A 34 14.56 -4.53 -1.09
C THR A 34 13.07 -4.17 -1.17
N VAL A 35 12.55 -3.97 -2.39
CA VAL A 35 11.12 -3.71 -2.60
C VAL A 35 10.27 -4.91 -2.20
N PHE A 36 10.73 -6.14 -2.49
CA PHE A 36 10.02 -7.36 -2.08
C PHE A 36 9.84 -7.45 -0.56
N GLU A 37 10.89 -7.20 0.23
CA GLU A 37 10.79 -7.23 1.69
C GLU A 37 9.96 -6.07 2.25
N TYR A 38 10.01 -4.89 1.62
CA TYR A 38 9.15 -3.77 1.97
C TYR A 38 7.66 -4.10 1.76
N ILE A 39 7.28 -4.71 0.64
CA ILE A 39 5.88 -5.16 0.42
C ILE A 39 5.45 -6.18 1.49
N LYS A 40 6.33 -7.11 1.86
CA LYS A 40 6.04 -8.07 2.94
C LYS A 40 5.86 -7.38 4.29
N GLU A 41 6.60 -6.31 4.56
CA GLU A 41 6.43 -5.52 5.77
C GLU A 41 5.08 -4.81 5.79
N LEU A 42 4.69 -4.17 4.67
CA LEU A 42 3.37 -3.55 4.52
C LEU A 42 2.22 -4.55 4.74
N GLU A 43 2.33 -5.74 4.13
CA GLU A 43 1.35 -6.83 4.29
C GLU A 43 1.21 -7.26 5.77
N ARG A 44 2.34 -7.50 6.47
CA ARG A 44 2.33 -7.87 7.89
C ARG A 44 1.77 -6.75 8.77
N ASN A 45 2.11 -5.50 8.46
CA ASN A 45 1.63 -4.35 9.21
C ASN A 45 0.11 -4.22 9.06
N LEU A 46 -0.43 -4.45 7.85
CA LEU A 46 -1.87 -4.46 7.65
C LEU A 46 -2.55 -5.57 8.46
N GLU A 47 -2.04 -6.81 8.39
CA GLU A 47 -2.58 -7.93 9.18
C GLU A 47 -2.62 -7.58 10.68
N PHE A 48 -1.57 -6.97 11.20
CA PHE A 48 -1.50 -6.53 12.59
C PHE A 48 -2.52 -5.44 12.93
N LEU A 49 -2.71 -4.45 12.04
CA LEU A 49 -3.71 -3.39 12.23
C LEU A 49 -5.13 -3.97 12.21
N LEU A 50 -5.42 -4.88 11.27
CA LEU A 50 -6.73 -5.53 11.17
C LEU A 50 -7.08 -6.35 12.41
N CYS A 51 -6.11 -7.06 13.01
CA CYS A 51 -6.33 -7.78 14.27
C CYS A 51 -6.71 -6.87 15.45
N LYS A 52 -6.39 -5.58 15.38
CA LYS A 52 -6.65 -4.59 16.44
C LYS A 52 -7.82 -3.68 16.13
N LEU A 53 -8.41 -3.78 14.93
CA LEU A 53 -9.47 -2.90 14.48
C LEU A 53 -10.77 -3.21 15.24
N SER A 54 -11.30 -2.20 15.89
CA SER A 54 -12.58 -2.20 16.58
C SER A 54 -13.23 -0.83 16.45
N SER A 55 -14.47 -0.66 16.91
CA SER A 55 -15.11 0.66 16.93
C SER A 55 -14.33 1.70 17.76
N GLU A 56 -13.58 1.26 18.77
CA GLU A 56 -12.80 2.13 19.67
C GLU A 56 -11.48 2.56 19.04
N THR A 57 -10.86 1.68 18.24
CA THR A 57 -9.55 1.93 17.59
C THR A 57 -9.68 2.41 16.15
N PHE A 58 -10.88 2.38 15.57
CA PHE A 58 -11.14 2.66 14.16
C PHE A 58 -10.51 3.97 13.69
N TRP A 59 -10.80 5.07 14.38
CA TRP A 59 -10.36 6.41 13.96
C TRP A 59 -8.84 6.60 14.02
N GLU A 60 -8.13 5.77 14.78
CA GLU A 60 -6.67 5.80 14.86
C GLU A 60 -6.02 4.84 13.84
N LEU A 61 -6.62 3.67 13.62
CA LEU A 61 -6.03 2.61 12.79
C LEU A 61 -6.43 2.71 11.33
N PHE A 62 -7.62 3.22 11.02
CA PHE A 62 -8.11 3.32 9.65
C PHE A 62 -7.25 4.25 8.77
N PRO A 63 -6.80 5.44 9.22
CA PRO A 63 -5.85 6.24 8.44
C PRO A 63 -4.53 5.53 8.11
N LYS A 64 -4.03 4.70 9.03
CA LYS A 64 -2.81 3.88 8.82
C LYS A 64 -3.05 2.77 7.80
N ILE A 65 -4.23 2.16 7.81
CA ILE A 65 -4.64 1.17 6.80
C ILE A 65 -4.69 1.83 5.41
N LEU A 66 -5.29 3.01 5.30
CA LEU A 66 -5.31 3.78 4.06
C LEU A 66 -3.90 4.21 3.62
N GLY A 67 -3.02 4.53 4.55
CA GLY A 67 -1.60 4.81 4.26
C GLY A 67 -0.89 3.61 3.62
N ILE A 68 -1.14 2.38 4.12
CA ILE A 68 -0.62 1.16 3.49
C ILE A 68 -1.18 0.97 2.08
N ASP A 69 -2.49 1.17 1.89
CA ASP A 69 -3.12 1.07 0.58
C ASP A 69 -2.53 2.06 -0.43
N ALA A 70 -2.35 3.33 -0.01
CA ALA A 70 -1.71 4.37 -0.81
C ALA A 70 -0.27 4.01 -1.21
N LYS A 71 0.52 3.44 -0.29
CA LYS A 71 1.89 2.97 -0.56
C LYS A 71 1.90 1.83 -1.57
N LEU A 72 0.98 0.88 -1.48
CA LEU A 72 0.85 -0.21 -2.46
C LEU A 72 0.44 0.33 -3.83
N THR A 73 -0.42 1.35 -3.88
CA THR A 73 -0.81 2.02 -5.13
C THR A 73 0.37 2.71 -5.80
N LEU A 74 1.22 3.41 -5.04
CA LEU A 74 2.45 4.00 -5.58
C LEU A 74 3.39 2.91 -6.10
N LEU A 75 3.59 1.83 -5.35
CA LEU A 75 4.41 0.70 -5.80
C LEU A 75 3.88 0.09 -7.11
N GLU A 76 2.56 -0.04 -7.28
CA GLU A 76 1.94 -0.48 -8.54
C GLU A 76 2.26 0.49 -9.67
N ASN A 77 2.02 1.78 -9.45
CA ASN A 77 2.29 2.82 -10.45
C ASN A 77 3.73 2.77 -10.92
N PHE A 78 4.69 2.62 -10.00
CA PHE A 78 6.09 2.51 -10.35
C PHE A 78 6.39 1.16 -11.02
N LEU A 79 6.13 0.03 -10.36
CA LEU A 79 6.50 -1.32 -10.84
C LEU A 79 5.91 -1.70 -12.19
N TYR A 80 4.75 -1.16 -12.55
CA TYR A 80 4.12 -1.38 -13.86
C TYR A 80 4.32 -0.23 -14.85
N SER A 81 5.02 0.84 -14.47
CA SER A 81 5.44 1.88 -15.41
C SER A 81 6.76 1.54 -16.09
N ASP A 82 6.95 2.10 -17.28
CA ASP A 82 8.22 2.05 -18.02
C ASP A 82 9.39 2.73 -17.28
N LEU A 83 9.12 3.48 -16.20
CA LEU A 83 10.11 4.22 -15.40
C LEU A 83 10.96 3.32 -14.50
N THR A 84 10.51 2.08 -14.24
CA THR A 84 11.21 1.10 -13.38
C THR A 84 12.63 0.78 -13.79
N THR A 85 12.98 0.98 -15.05
CA THR A 85 14.34 0.72 -15.55
C THR A 85 15.40 1.70 -15.00
N SER A 86 15.01 2.76 -14.28
CA SER A 86 15.90 3.85 -13.88
C SER A 86 16.03 4.11 -12.38
N ILE A 87 15.19 3.49 -11.54
CA ILE A 87 15.15 3.75 -10.08
C ILE A 87 15.49 2.46 -9.32
N ASN A 88 16.46 2.53 -8.41
CA ASN A 88 16.75 1.40 -7.50
C ASN A 88 15.70 1.31 -6.38
N GLY A 89 15.52 0.11 -5.81
CA GLY A 89 14.50 -0.16 -4.78
C GLY A 89 14.51 0.76 -3.57
N THR A 90 15.68 1.13 -3.04
CA THR A 90 15.77 2.05 -1.90
C THR A 90 15.24 3.45 -2.26
N SER A 91 15.55 3.91 -3.47
CA SER A 91 15.08 5.22 -3.96
C SER A 91 13.58 5.18 -4.23
N LEU A 92 13.08 4.06 -4.78
CA LEU A 92 11.65 3.84 -4.95
C LEU A 92 10.91 3.87 -3.61
N ILE A 93 11.39 3.15 -2.59
CA ILE A 93 10.77 3.16 -1.25
C ILE A 93 10.80 4.58 -0.67
N THR A 94 11.88 5.33 -0.86
CA THR A 94 11.96 6.72 -0.39
C THR A 94 10.89 7.59 -1.04
N LEU A 95 10.67 7.46 -2.35
CA LEU A 95 9.59 8.16 -3.06
C LEU A 95 8.22 7.75 -2.53
N VAL A 96 7.98 6.45 -2.37
CA VAL A 96 6.72 5.92 -1.83
C VAL A 96 6.42 6.50 -0.44
N GLU A 97 7.41 6.53 0.46
CA GLU A 97 7.27 7.08 1.82
C GLU A 97 7.10 8.60 1.84
N GLN A 98 7.57 9.32 0.82
CA GLN A 98 7.37 10.77 0.71
C GLN A 98 5.99 11.12 0.15
N ASP A 99 5.51 10.35 -0.83
CA ASP A 99 4.39 10.76 -1.69
C ASP A 99 3.05 10.09 -1.30
N TYR A 100 3.04 9.04 -0.46
CA TYR A 100 1.79 8.32 -0.15
C TYR A 100 0.72 9.20 0.51
N LYS A 101 1.12 10.32 1.12
CA LYS A 101 0.19 11.25 1.76
C LYS A 101 -0.59 12.11 0.76
N THR A 102 -0.07 12.30 -0.44
CA THR A 102 -0.66 13.18 -1.46
C THR A 102 -1.18 12.41 -2.67
N ILE A 103 -0.83 11.13 -2.85
CA ILE A 103 -1.24 10.36 -4.04
C ILE A 103 -2.75 10.36 -4.28
N ASN A 104 -3.57 10.28 -3.22
CA ASN A 104 -5.02 10.34 -3.38
C ASN A 104 -5.52 11.73 -3.77
N GLN A 105 -4.81 12.81 -3.41
CA GLN A 105 -5.14 14.15 -3.87
C GLN A 105 -4.86 14.26 -5.37
N GLU A 106 -3.68 13.80 -5.79
CA GLU A 106 -3.24 13.79 -7.20
C GLU A 106 -4.16 12.95 -8.10
N ASN A 107 -4.57 11.77 -7.64
CA ASN A 107 -5.50 10.90 -8.37
C ASN A 107 -6.90 11.51 -8.59
N TYR A 108 -7.24 12.56 -7.83
CA TYR A 108 -8.49 13.30 -7.95
C TYR A 108 -8.26 14.73 -8.47
N ASP A 109 -7.12 14.95 -9.14
CA ASP A 109 -6.72 16.21 -9.78
C ASP A 109 -6.58 17.41 -8.82
N TYR A 110 -6.41 17.17 -7.52
CA TYR A 110 -6.05 18.21 -6.56
C TYR A 110 -4.54 18.48 -6.60
N THR A 111 -4.19 19.75 -6.53
CA THR A 111 -2.81 20.19 -6.31
C THR A 111 -2.48 20.22 -4.82
N VAL A 112 -1.18 20.22 -4.48
CA VAL A 112 -0.68 20.23 -3.09
C VAL A 112 -1.23 21.40 -2.24
N ASN A 113 -1.66 22.49 -2.87
CA ASN A 113 -2.18 23.68 -2.19
C ASN A 113 -3.70 23.71 -2.09
N ASP A 114 -4.40 22.73 -2.67
CA ASP A 114 -5.86 22.71 -2.67
C ASP A 114 -6.41 22.25 -1.33
N THR A 115 -7.55 22.83 -0.97
CA THR A 115 -8.33 22.34 0.17
C THR A 115 -9.13 21.13 -0.27
N VAL A 116 -8.81 19.96 0.26
CA VAL A 116 -9.55 18.72 -0.02
C VAL A 116 -10.74 18.54 0.94
N PRO A 117 -11.81 17.84 0.53
CA PRO A 117 -12.90 17.48 1.42
C PRO A 117 -12.43 16.69 2.65
N ALA A 118 -13.18 16.76 3.77
CA ALA A 118 -12.97 15.92 4.95
C ALA A 118 -13.43 14.47 4.72
N SER A 119 -12.92 13.84 3.66
CA SER A 119 -13.17 12.45 3.28
C SER A 119 -12.04 11.56 3.77
N PHE A 120 -12.38 10.33 4.14
CA PHE A 120 -11.39 9.33 4.59
C PHE A 120 -10.28 9.09 3.57
N ILE A 121 -10.59 9.13 2.28
CA ILE A 121 -9.60 8.86 1.23
C ILE A 121 -8.40 9.83 1.26
N PHE A 122 -8.57 11.02 1.86
CA PHE A 122 -7.51 12.02 2.04
C PHE A 122 -6.91 12.01 3.46
N CYS A 123 -7.41 11.15 4.35
CA CYS A 123 -6.96 11.00 5.73
C CYS A 123 -6.06 9.76 5.84
N VAL A 124 -4.81 9.92 5.40
CA VAL A 124 -3.78 8.88 5.39
C VAL A 124 -2.66 9.24 6.36
N ASP A 125 -2.22 8.27 7.17
CA ASP A 125 -1.15 8.41 8.16
C ASP A 125 -0.08 7.34 8.04
#